data_AF-K9PI88-F1
#
_entry.id   AF-K9PI88-F1
#
_cell.length_a   1.000
_cell.length_b   1.000
_cell.length_c   1.000
_cell.angle_alpha   90.00
_cell.angle_beta   90.00
_cell.angle_gamma   90.00
#
_symmetry.space_group_name_H-M   'P 1'
#
loop_
_entity.id
_entity.type
_entity.pdbx_description
1 polymer ?
#
loop_
_entity_poly.entity_id
_entity_poly.type
_entity_poly.pdbx_seq_one_letter_code
_entity_poly.pdbx_strand_id
1 'polypeptide(L)'
;MSNLVKRKPRDRQPLGLLLVVLAWSLAMGWLLALASNAQGVTTVGEIGTVDVVPAQYKLGQELYLENCATCHIALPPAVLPTQTWQNLLQDSQHYGVQLKPLINPPRILIWKYLQTFSRSQRQDEETPYRVNNSRYFKALHPGVKLQRPTQINSCVSCHPSANDFNFRRLSQEWE
;
A
#
# COMPACT_ATOMS: atom_id res chain seq x y z
N MET A 1 -0.87 1.09 93.07
CA MET A 1 -1.62 0.49 91.94
C MET A 1 -1.19 1.21 90.68
N SER A 2 -0.43 0.52 89.83
CA SER A 2 0.28 1.11 88.69
C SER A 2 -0.57 1.07 87.42
N ASN A 3 -0.88 2.24 86.84
CA ASN A 3 -1.61 2.32 85.57
C ASN A 3 -0.63 2.18 84.39
N LEU A 4 -0.79 1.09 83.64
CA LEU A 4 -0.08 0.81 82.39
C LEU A 4 -0.69 1.62 81.23
N VAL A 5 0.08 2.56 80.69
CA VAL A 5 -0.25 3.29 79.47
C VAL A 5 0.02 2.40 78.25
N LYS A 6 -1.03 1.97 77.54
CA LYS A 6 -0.92 1.29 76.24
C LYS A 6 -0.61 2.32 75.13
N ARG A 7 0.54 2.18 74.47
CA ARG A 7 0.88 2.94 73.25
C ARG A 7 0.26 2.27 72.01
N LYS A 8 -0.45 3.06 71.19
CA LYS A 8 -1.05 2.65 69.90
C LYS A 8 0.03 2.61 68.79
N PRO A 9 0.06 1.60 67.90
CA PRO A 9 1.07 1.53 66.84
C PRO A 9 0.79 2.54 65.73
N ARG A 10 1.86 3.15 65.23
CA ARG A 10 1.89 4.19 64.20
C ARG A 10 1.69 3.58 62.82
N ASP A 11 0.68 4.07 62.12
CA ASP A 11 0.29 3.66 60.77
C ASP A 11 1.44 3.93 59.76
N ARG A 12 1.98 2.88 59.15
CA ARG A 12 3.13 2.91 58.21
C ARG A 12 2.67 2.74 56.75
N GLN A 13 1.50 3.25 56.41
CA GLN A 13 0.88 3.03 55.10
C GLN A 13 1.25 3.99 53.93
N PRO A 14 1.89 5.16 54.09
CA PRO A 14 2.07 6.05 52.92
C PRO A 14 3.23 5.62 52.01
N LEU A 15 4.31 5.05 52.58
CA LEU A 15 5.52 4.74 51.80
C LEU A 15 5.36 3.47 50.96
N GLY A 16 4.68 2.44 51.48
CA GLY A 16 4.41 1.21 50.73
C GLY A 16 3.51 1.46 49.53
N LEU A 17 2.49 2.31 49.69
CA LEU A 17 1.54 2.63 48.62
C LEU A 17 2.22 3.43 47.49
N LEU A 18 3.12 4.36 47.85
CA LEU A 18 3.95 5.10 46.91
C LEU A 18 4.86 4.18 46.08
N LEU A 19 5.50 3.19 46.71
CA LEU A 19 6.36 2.22 46.02
C LEU A 19 5.56 1.34 45.05
N VAL A 20 4.34 0.93 45.41
CA VAL A 20 3.47 0.15 44.54
C VAL A 20 3.06 0.95 43.30
N VAL A 21 2.68 2.22 43.47
CA VAL A 21 2.30 3.10 42.35
C VAL A 21 3.48 3.36 41.41
N LEU A 22 4.69 3.56 41.95
CA LEU A 22 5.91 3.73 41.16
C LEU A 22 6.25 2.49 40.36
N ALA A 23 6.18 1.30 40.99
CA ALA A 23 6.43 0.03 40.32
C ALA A 23 5.42 -0.22 39.17
N TRP A 24 4.14 0.07 39.41
CA TRP A 24 3.09 -0.04 38.39
C TRP A 24 3.29 0.94 37.24
N SER A 25 3.69 2.17 37.53
CA SER A 25 3.96 3.19 36.50
C SER A 25 5.15 2.80 35.63
N LEU A 26 6.22 2.26 36.22
CA LEU A 26 7.38 1.78 35.49
C LEU A 26 7.06 0.56 34.62
N ALA A 27 6.29 -0.40 35.15
CA ALA A 27 5.84 -1.56 34.40
C ALA A 27 4.97 -1.19 33.20
N MET A 28 4.03 -0.26 33.38
CA MET A 28 3.20 0.26 32.28
C MET A 28 4.04 1.02 31.25
N GLY A 29 4.99 1.85 31.68
CA GLY A 29 5.92 2.55 30.78
C GLY A 29 6.77 1.59 29.95
N TRP A 30 7.26 0.49 30.55
CA TRP A 30 7.98 -0.55 29.83
C TRP A 30 7.11 -1.32 28.84
N LEU A 31 5.86 -1.66 29.21
CA LEU A 31 4.91 -2.31 28.30
C LEU A 31 4.58 -1.42 27.09
N LEU A 32 4.34 -0.13 27.32
CA LEU A 32 4.11 0.85 26.26
C LEU A 32 5.34 0.99 25.35
N ALA A 33 6.54 1.03 25.91
CA ALA A 33 7.77 1.07 25.12
C ALA A 33 7.98 -0.20 24.27
N LEU A 34 7.65 -1.39 24.78
CA LEU A 34 7.68 -2.64 24.00
C LEU A 34 6.64 -2.62 22.87
N ALA A 35 5.42 -2.13 23.13
CA ALA A 35 4.39 -2.02 22.11
C ALA A 35 4.78 -1.03 20.99
N SER A 36 5.41 0.10 21.34
CA SER A 36 5.92 1.05 20.36
C SER A 36 7.10 0.52 19.54
N ASN A 37 7.97 -0.32 20.13
CA ASN A 37 9.07 -0.96 19.41
C ASN A 37 8.62 -2.15 18.55
N ALA A 38 7.49 -2.79 18.84
CA ALA A 38 6.89 -3.81 17.97
C ALA A 38 6.31 -3.23 16.67
N GLN A 39 6.08 -1.91 16.62
CA GLN A 39 5.79 -1.18 15.37
C GLN A 39 7.06 -0.72 14.65
N GLY A 40 8.24 -1.13 15.15
CA GLY A 40 9.53 -0.92 14.53
C GLY A 40 9.64 -1.66 13.21
N VAL A 41 9.40 -0.92 12.13
CA VAL A 41 9.92 -1.16 10.78
C VAL A 41 9.61 -2.56 10.25
N THR A 42 8.35 -2.77 9.83
CA THR A 42 8.21 -3.53 8.59
C THR A 42 8.90 -2.70 7.52
N THR A 43 10.08 -3.13 7.09
CA THR A 43 10.60 -2.75 5.77
C THR A 43 9.58 -3.30 4.78
N VAL A 44 8.50 -2.54 4.56
CA VAL A 44 7.70 -2.65 3.36
C VAL A 44 8.74 -2.47 2.27
N GLY A 45 9.13 -3.57 1.62
CA GLY A 45 10.08 -3.53 0.52
C GLY A 45 9.66 -2.37 -0.35
N GLU A 46 10.59 -1.43 -0.55
CA GLU A 46 10.34 -0.17 -1.22
C GLU A 46 9.70 -0.49 -2.57
N ILE A 47 8.36 -0.46 -2.62
CA ILE A 47 7.63 -0.64 -3.86
C ILE A 47 8.17 0.48 -4.73
N GLY A 48 8.80 0.12 -5.85
CA GLY A 48 9.55 1.06 -6.68
C GLY A 48 8.68 2.08 -7.43
N THR A 49 7.54 2.45 -6.86
CA THR A 49 6.71 3.56 -7.27
C THR A 49 7.33 4.88 -6.81
N VAL A 50 6.89 6.00 -7.40
CA VAL A 50 7.45 7.30 -7.06
C VAL A 50 7.03 7.77 -5.67
N ASP A 51 5.76 7.55 -5.39
CA ASP A 51 5.09 8.05 -4.19
C ASP A 51 4.77 6.91 -3.24
N VAL A 52 4.91 7.19 -1.94
CA VAL A 52 4.48 6.27 -0.89
C VAL A 52 2.95 6.22 -0.87
N VAL A 53 2.39 5.02 -0.96
CA VAL A 53 0.94 4.82 -0.84
C VAL A 53 0.52 5.02 0.63
N PRO A 54 -0.37 5.99 0.95
CA PRO A 54 -0.85 6.22 2.31
C PRO A 54 -1.55 4.98 2.87
N ALA A 55 -1.47 4.78 4.20
CA ALA A 55 -1.96 3.59 4.90
C ALA A 55 -3.41 3.21 4.53
N GLN A 56 -4.28 4.19 4.34
CA GLN A 56 -5.69 4.00 3.98
C GLN A 56 -5.94 3.37 2.60
N TYR A 57 -4.93 3.32 1.73
CA TYR A 57 -5.00 2.74 0.38
C TYR A 57 -4.13 1.48 0.22
N LYS A 58 -3.30 1.12 1.21
CA LYS A 58 -2.38 -0.03 1.12
C LYS A 58 -3.10 -1.34 0.83
N LEU A 59 -4.16 -1.65 1.56
CA LEU A 59 -4.96 -2.85 1.32
C LEU A 59 -5.58 -2.86 -0.09
N GLY A 60 -5.97 -1.69 -0.61
CA GLY A 60 -6.48 -1.59 -1.98
C GLY A 60 -5.40 -1.87 -3.04
N GLN A 61 -4.16 -1.45 -2.78
CA GLN A 61 -3.00 -1.76 -3.62
C GLN A 61 -2.63 -3.25 -3.56
N GLU A 62 -2.59 -3.84 -2.37
CA GLU A 62 -2.32 -5.27 -2.19
C GLU A 62 -3.33 -6.12 -2.97
N LEU A 63 -4.62 -5.87 -2.76
CA LEU A 63 -5.69 -6.53 -3.51
C LEU A 63 -5.58 -6.27 -5.02
N TYR A 64 -5.15 -5.09 -5.44
CA TYR A 64 -4.92 -4.79 -6.85
C TYR A 64 -3.82 -5.68 -7.43
N LEU A 65 -2.68 -5.80 -6.75
CA LEU A 65 -1.57 -6.64 -7.21
C LEU A 65 -1.96 -8.13 -7.19
N GLU A 66 -2.62 -8.60 -6.13
CA GLU A 66 -3.08 -9.98 -6.02
C GLU A 66 -4.05 -10.40 -7.14
N ASN A 67 -4.87 -9.48 -7.64
CA ASN A 67 -5.90 -9.79 -8.63
C ASN A 67 -5.51 -9.38 -10.06
N CYS A 68 -4.59 -8.44 -10.22
CA CYS A 68 -4.22 -7.87 -11.53
C CYS A 68 -2.77 -8.15 -11.95
N ALA A 69 -1.94 -8.77 -11.09
CA ALA A 69 -0.57 -9.18 -11.42
C ALA A 69 -0.41 -10.69 -11.72
N THR A 70 -1.53 -11.44 -11.82
CA THR A 70 -1.51 -12.92 -11.94
C THR A 70 -1.32 -13.42 -13.37
N CYS A 71 -1.94 -12.74 -14.34
CA CYS A 71 -1.85 -13.10 -15.76
C CYS A 71 -0.79 -12.30 -16.51
N HIS A 72 -0.54 -11.07 -16.06
CA HIS A 72 0.42 -10.15 -16.65
C HIS A 72 0.96 -9.20 -15.58
N ILE A 73 1.99 -8.43 -15.91
CA ILE A 73 2.50 -7.37 -15.03
C ILE A 73 1.37 -6.38 -14.69
N ALA A 74 1.22 -6.04 -13.41
CA ALA A 74 0.29 -4.99 -12.99
C ALA A 74 0.80 -3.62 -13.44
N LEU A 75 -0.05 -2.84 -14.09
CA LEU A 75 0.29 -1.51 -14.61
C LEU A 75 0.14 -0.43 -13.53
N PRO A 76 1.08 0.52 -13.38
CA PRO A 76 0.91 1.63 -12.46
C PRO A 76 -0.35 2.44 -12.79
N PRO A 77 -1.24 2.76 -11.82
CA PRO A 77 -2.53 3.40 -12.11
C PRO A 77 -2.43 4.69 -12.93
N ALA A 78 -1.35 5.46 -12.75
CA ALA A 78 -1.09 6.72 -13.45
C ALA A 78 -0.98 6.58 -14.98
N VAL A 79 -0.68 5.38 -15.51
CA VAL A 79 -0.50 5.20 -16.97
C VAL A 79 -1.82 5.23 -17.74
N LEU A 80 -2.96 5.11 -17.06
CA LEU A 80 -4.31 5.15 -17.65
C LEU A 80 -5.21 6.11 -16.87
N PRO A 81 -6.20 6.74 -17.54
CA PRO A 81 -7.14 7.59 -16.84
C PRO A 81 -8.11 6.78 -15.98
N THR A 82 -8.69 7.43 -14.97
CA THR A 82 -9.69 6.83 -14.07
C THR A 82 -10.83 6.13 -14.81
N GLN A 83 -11.31 6.71 -15.92
CA GLN A 83 -12.39 6.15 -16.75
C GLN A 83 -12.00 4.79 -17.35
N THR A 84 -10.75 4.62 -17.79
CA THR A 84 -10.28 3.33 -18.30
C THR A 84 -10.31 2.28 -17.20
N TRP A 85 -9.82 2.61 -15.99
CA TRP A 85 -9.84 1.67 -14.86
C TRP A 85 -11.25 1.28 -14.45
N GLN A 86 -12.19 2.23 -14.47
CA GLN A 86 -13.60 1.96 -14.23
C GLN A 86 -14.15 0.95 -15.22
N ASN A 87 -13.88 1.14 -16.52
CA ASN A 87 -14.30 0.22 -17.57
C ASN A 87 -13.69 -1.17 -17.37
N LEU A 88 -12.37 -1.24 -17.10
CA LEU A 88 -11.66 -2.51 -16.91
C LEU A 88 -12.15 -3.31 -15.69
N LEU A 89 -12.56 -2.64 -14.61
CA LEU A 89 -13.10 -3.32 -13.42
C LEU A 89 -14.53 -3.85 -13.62
N GLN A 90 -15.28 -3.29 -14.56
CA GLN A 90 -16.65 -3.70 -14.88
C GLN A 90 -16.68 -4.73 -16.02
N ASP A 91 -15.68 -4.70 -16.89
CA ASP A 91 -15.58 -5.56 -18.04
C ASP A 91 -15.08 -6.96 -17.64
N SER A 92 -15.96 -7.94 -17.80
CA SER A 92 -15.61 -9.34 -17.57
C SER A 92 -14.88 -9.97 -18.76
N GLN A 93 -14.92 -9.33 -19.95
CA GLN A 93 -14.22 -9.75 -21.16
C GLN A 93 -12.88 -8.99 -21.27
N HIS A 94 -11.87 -9.52 -20.60
CA HIS A 94 -10.56 -8.88 -20.48
C HIS A 94 -9.61 -9.31 -21.59
N TYR A 95 -9.60 -8.55 -22.69
CA TYR A 95 -8.69 -8.77 -23.84
C TYR A 95 -8.74 -10.19 -24.44
N GLY A 96 -9.93 -10.77 -24.55
CA GLY A 96 -10.14 -12.12 -25.09
C GLY A 96 -10.12 -13.22 -24.02
N VAL A 97 -10.00 -12.87 -22.75
CA VAL A 97 -10.13 -13.79 -21.61
C VAL A 97 -11.35 -13.40 -20.78
N GLN A 98 -12.19 -14.38 -20.43
CA GLN A 98 -13.28 -14.17 -19.48
C GLN A 98 -12.75 -14.20 -18.05
N LEU A 99 -12.80 -13.06 -17.35
CA LEU A 99 -12.46 -12.98 -15.93
C LEU A 99 -13.67 -13.32 -15.07
N LYS A 100 -13.39 -13.89 -13.90
CA LYS A 100 -14.36 -13.96 -12.81
C LYS A 100 -14.52 -12.54 -12.22
N PRO A 101 -15.73 -11.97 -12.17
CA PRO A 101 -15.92 -10.65 -11.59
C PRO A 101 -15.50 -10.60 -10.12
N LEU A 102 -14.76 -9.56 -9.74
CA LEU A 102 -14.42 -9.29 -8.34
C LEU A 102 -15.70 -9.02 -7.55
N ILE A 103 -15.99 -9.70 -6.45
CA ILE A 103 -17.18 -9.39 -5.64
C ILE A 103 -16.79 -8.43 -4.51
N ASN A 104 -17.74 -7.62 -4.05
CA ASN A 104 -17.52 -6.74 -2.90
C ASN A 104 -17.25 -7.56 -1.63
N PRO A 105 -16.46 -7.04 -0.65
CA PRO A 105 -15.85 -5.71 -0.61
C PRO A 105 -14.53 -5.48 -1.40
N PRO A 106 -13.70 -6.48 -1.80
CA PRO A 106 -12.43 -6.24 -2.46
C PRO A 106 -12.48 -5.29 -3.66
N ARG A 107 -13.51 -5.40 -4.51
CA ARG A 107 -13.70 -4.52 -5.68
C ARG A 107 -13.71 -3.03 -5.29
N ILE A 108 -14.33 -2.68 -4.16
CA ILE A 108 -14.45 -1.29 -3.68
C ILE A 108 -13.08 -0.77 -3.25
N LEU A 109 -12.28 -1.59 -2.57
CA LEU A 109 -10.95 -1.21 -2.10
C LEU A 109 -9.98 -1.03 -3.26
N ILE A 110 -10.02 -1.94 -4.25
CA ILE A 110 -9.25 -1.83 -5.49
C ILE A 110 -9.67 -0.57 -6.25
N TRP A 111 -10.97 -0.33 -6.41
CA TRP A 111 -11.47 0.88 -7.08
C TRP A 111 -10.99 2.15 -6.38
N LYS A 112 -11.07 2.22 -5.05
CA LYS A 112 -10.62 3.38 -4.28
C LYS A 112 -9.13 3.66 -4.49
N TYR A 113 -8.29 2.62 -4.55
CA TYR A 113 -6.88 2.74 -4.90
C TYR A 113 -6.72 3.25 -6.34
N LEU A 114 -7.27 2.56 -7.33
CA LEU A 114 -7.13 2.93 -8.75
C LEU A 114 -7.65 4.34 -9.04
N GLN A 115 -8.79 4.72 -8.49
CA GLN A 115 -9.36 6.06 -8.65
C GLN A 115 -8.45 7.15 -8.08
N THR A 116 -7.78 6.89 -6.96
CA THR A 116 -6.92 7.88 -6.29
C THR A 116 -5.59 8.07 -7.02
N PHE A 117 -5.01 7.00 -7.55
CA PHE A 117 -3.66 7.03 -8.14
C PHE A 117 -3.66 7.04 -9.68
N SER A 118 -4.82 6.96 -10.31
CA SER A 118 -4.95 7.16 -11.76
C SER A 118 -4.92 8.64 -12.10
N ARG A 119 -4.55 8.94 -13.35
CA ARG A 119 -4.56 10.32 -13.83
C ARG A 119 -5.97 10.75 -14.24
N SER A 120 -6.18 12.06 -14.30
CA SER A 120 -7.36 12.63 -14.96
C SER A 120 -7.29 12.41 -16.48
N GLN A 121 -8.47 12.27 -17.08
CA GLN A 121 -8.63 12.33 -18.53
C GLN A 121 -8.78 13.80 -18.96
N ARG A 122 -8.12 14.17 -20.06
CA ARG A 122 -8.31 15.48 -20.68
C ARG A 122 -9.57 15.50 -21.54
N GLN A 123 -10.19 16.67 -21.70
CA GLN A 123 -11.39 16.83 -22.52
C GLN A 123 -11.14 16.55 -24.01
N ASP A 124 -9.93 16.80 -24.48
CA ASP A 124 -9.48 16.59 -25.87
C ASP A 124 -8.89 15.18 -26.12
N GLU A 125 -9.06 14.25 -25.18
CA GLU A 125 -8.53 12.90 -25.24
C GLU A 125 -9.66 11.86 -25.22
N GLU A 126 -9.63 10.90 -26.14
CA GLU A 126 -10.46 9.69 -26.06
C GLU A 126 -10.02 8.80 -24.90
N THR A 127 -10.98 8.10 -24.26
CA THR A 127 -10.65 7.14 -23.19
C THR A 127 -9.89 5.94 -23.75
N PRO A 128 -8.59 5.78 -23.48
CA PRO A 128 -7.82 4.70 -24.07
C PRO A 128 -8.14 3.38 -23.37
N TYR A 129 -8.51 2.34 -24.11
CA TYR A 129 -8.71 1.01 -23.53
C TYR A 129 -7.40 0.20 -23.41
N ARG A 130 -6.34 0.58 -24.11
CA ARG A 130 -5.01 -0.06 -24.06
C ARG A 130 -3.93 0.94 -23.67
N VAL A 131 -2.95 0.50 -22.90
CA VAL A 131 -1.86 1.37 -22.39
C VAL A 131 -1.06 2.04 -23.52
N ASN A 132 -0.85 1.35 -24.64
CA ASN A 132 -0.15 1.88 -25.81
C ASN A 132 -0.91 3.02 -26.51
N ASN A 133 -2.20 3.20 -26.23
CA ASN A 133 -3.00 4.32 -26.71
C ASN A 133 -3.01 5.50 -25.73
N SER A 134 -2.58 5.29 -24.48
CA SER A 134 -2.50 6.35 -23.49
C SER A 134 -1.45 7.38 -23.86
N ARG A 135 -1.88 8.64 -24.01
CA ARG A 135 -0.99 9.77 -24.28
C ARG A 135 0.09 9.92 -23.21
N TYR A 136 -0.28 9.74 -21.94
CA TYR A 136 0.66 9.85 -20.82
C TYR A 136 1.74 8.76 -20.88
N PHE A 137 1.36 7.52 -21.15
CA PHE A 137 2.31 6.42 -21.31
C PHE A 137 3.31 6.68 -22.46
N LYS A 138 2.84 7.19 -23.60
CA LYS A 138 3.70 7.59 -24.73
C LYS A 138 4.66 8.71 -24.35
N ALA A 139 4.22 9.68 -23.55
CA ALA A 139 5.06 10.78 -23.09
C ALA A 139 6.18 10.30 -22.13
N LEU A 140 5.94 9.23 -21.36
CA LEU A 140 6.96 8.59 -20.53
C LEU A 140 7.96 7.73 -21.32
N HIS A 141 7.63 7.35 -22.56
CA HIS A 141 8.48 6.52 -23.42
C HIS A 141 8.78 7.21 -24.76
N PRO A 142 9.35 8.42 -24.76
CA PRO A 142 9.65 9.14 -26.00
C PRO A 142 10.66 8.37 -26.83
N GLY A 143 10.37 8.15 -28.12
CA GLY A 143 11.28 7.47 -29.05
C GLY A 143 11.39 5.96 -28.90
N VAL A 144 10.73 5.34 -27.91
CA VAL A 144 10.74 3.88 -27.73
C VAL A 144 9.77 3.21 -28.71
N LYS A 145 10.28 2.29 -29.52
CA LYS A 145 9.48 1.50 -30.47
C LYS A 145 8.90 0.26 -29.78
N LEU A 146 7.65 0.34 -29.34
CA LEU A 146 6.93 -0.79 -28.77
C LEU A 146 6.25 -1.63 -29.86
N GLN A 147 6.20 -2.95 -29.65
CA GLN A 147 5.45 -3.87 -30.50
C GLN A 147 3.96 -3.49 -30.54
N ARG A 148 3.28 -3.83 -31.64
CA ARG A 148 1.84 -3.59 -31.84
C ARG A 148 1.16 -4.92 -32.19
N PRO A 149 0.27 -5.45 -31.33
CA PRO A 149 -0.14 -4.90 -30.04
C PRO A 149 1.01 -4.92 -29.01
N THR A 150 1.00 -3.96 -28.09
CA THR A 150 1.98 -3.93 -26.99
C THR A 150 1.63 -5.02 -25.99
N GLN A 151 2.60 -5.89 -25.72
CA GLN A 151 2.46 -6.96 -24.73
C GLN A 151 2.80 -6.42 -23.35
N ILE A 152 1.89 -6.54 -22.39
CA ILE A 152 2.14 -6.01 -21.03
C ILE A 152 3.35 -6.69 -20.39
N ASN A 153 3.54 -7.98 -20.64
CA ASN A 153 4.70 -8.72 -20.14
C ASN A 153 6.02 -8.33 -20.81
N SER A 154 6.02 -7.57 -21.91
CA SER A 154 7.29 -7.10 -22.48
C SER A 154 7.89 -5.93 -21.70
N CYS A 155 7.21 -5.36 -20.70
CA CYS A 155 7.76 -4.27 -19.89
C CYS A 155 9.04 -4.69 -19.17
N VAL A 156 9.20 -5.95 -18.78
CA VAL A 156 10.42 -6.44 -18.09
C VAL A 156 11.68 -6.40 -18.96
N SER A 157 11.57 -6.28 -20.29
CA SER A 157 12.75 -6.23 -21.15
C SER A 157 13.58 -4.96 -20.92
N CYS A 158 12.90 -3.85 -20.60
CA CYS A 158 13.55 -2.57 -20.30
C CYS A 158 13.48 -2.25 -18.80
N HIS A 159 12.49 -2.81 -18.07
CA HIS A 159 12.30 -2.63 -16.63
C HIS A 159 12.41 -3.97 -15.88
N PRO A 160 13.63 -4.48 -15.59
CA PRO A 160 13.81 -5.84 -15.06
C PRO A 160 13.05 -6.16 -13.76
N SER A 161 12.74 -5.15 -12.94
CA SER A 161 12.00 -5.29 -11.68
C SER A 161 10.51 -4.98 -11.79
N ALA A 162 9.95 -4.90 -13.02
CA ALA A 162 8.53 -4.58 -13.23
C ALA A 162 7.58 -5.64 -12.63
N ASN A 163 7.99 -6.90 -12.54
CA ASN A 163 7.21 -7.96 -11.86
C ASN A 163 7.04 -7.65 -10.36
N ASP A 164 8.00 -6.97 -9.74
CA ASP A 164 7.94 -6.53 -8.34
C ASP A 164 7.26 -5.15 -8.21
N PHE A 165 6.52 -4.74 -9.24
CA PHE A 165 5.89 -3.43 -9.36
C PHE A 165 6.88 -2.26 -9.25
N ASN A 166 8.14 -2.49 -9.63
CA ASN A 166 9.20 -1.49 -9.68
C ASN A 166 9.59 -1.18 -11.13
N PHE A 167 9.10 -0.05 -11.63
CA PHE A 167 9.37 0.44 -12.98
C PHE A 167 10.51 1.47 -13.03
N ARG A 168 11.12 1.81 -11.89
CA ARG A 168 12.24 2.77 -11.83
C ARG A 168 13.55 2.15 -12.31
N ARG A 169 13.75 0.87 -12.04
CA ARG A 169 14.97 0.16 -12.46
C ARG A 169 14.93 -0.10 -13.97
N LEU A 170 15.96 0.37 -14.67
CA LEU A 170 16.16 0.14 -16.10
C LEU A 170 17.19 -0.97 -16.31
N SER A 171 17.18 -1.58 -17.49
CA SER A 171 18.29 -2.42 -17.94
C SER A 171 19.47 -1.54 -18.35
N GLN A 172 20.67 -2.12 -18.41
CA GLN A 172 21.90 -1.38 -18.69
C GLN A 172 21.86 -0.62 -20.03
N GLU A 173 21.09 -1.09 -21.01
CA GLU A 173 20.92 -0.44 -22.31
C GLU A 173 20.09 0.86 -22.24
N TRP A 174 19.34 1.07 -21.15
CA TRP A 174 18.38 2.15 -20.99
C TRP A 174 18.66 3.07 -19.77
N GLU A 175 19.66 2.77 -18.93
CA GLU A 175 20.15 3.67 -17.87
C GLU A 175 20.74 4.97 -18.44
#